data_AF-X1CU21-F1
#
_entry.id   AF-X1CU21-F1
#
_cell.length_a   1.000
_cell.length_b   1.000
_cell.length_c   1.000
_cell.angle_alpha   90.00
_cell.angle_beta   90.00
_cell.angle_gamma   90.00
#
_symmetry.space_group_name_H-M   'P 1'
#
loop_
_entity.id
_entity.type
_entity.pdbx_description
1 polymer ?
#
loop_
_entity_poly.entity_id
_entity_poly.type
_entity_poly.pdbx_seq_one_letter_code
_entity_poly.pdbx_strand_id
1 'polypeptide(L)'
;MKMFFFVFLLFLYQCTVVTEIIATETVANKNKSLLVDTKCSKCHTIKRVFIHARTEEEWNSVIRKMMIKVPGWISPEDAKQIFTEINTHWQERVQEMTAERKDFADNRLLFLDRCIMCHPANRILKENRSSEEWKETVERMRSEAGEYITEEDASRIAAFLSKRSEALKEDAGSELFVAKCLVCHPPGEKILLEKHNKVEWEKIVKDRQQFAKNATPRIRIG
;
A
#
# COMPACT_ATOMS: atom_id res chain seq x y z
N MET A 1 21.44 2.82 59.85
CA MET A 1 20.52 2.00 59.02
C MET A 1 19.24 2.70 58.60
N LYS A 2 18.50 3.41 59.48
CA LYS A 2 17.24 4.09 59.10
C LYS A 2 17.38 5.20 58.04
N MET A 3 18.49 5.95 58.04
CA MET A 3 18.72 7.04 57.09
C MET A 3 19.02 6.54 55.65
N PHE A 4 19.74 5.42 55.53
CA PHE A 4 20.00 4.78 54.22
C PHE A 4 18.73 4.17 53.61
N PHE A 5 17.83 3.65 54.46
CA PHE A 5 16.56 3.08 54.01
C PHE A 5 15.61 4.16 53.45
N PHE A 6 15.60 5.35 54.06
CA PHE A 6 14.79 6.49 53.60
C PHE A 6 15.28 7.06 52.27
N VAL A 7 16.60 7.15 52.06
CA VAL A 7 17.19 7.60 50.79
C VAL A 7 16.93 6.61 49.67
N PHE A 8 16.97 5.30 49.96
CA PHE A 8 16.67 4.24 48.98
C PHE A 8 15.20 4.23 48.57
N LEU A 9 14.27 4.43 49.52
CA LEU A 9 12.84 4.58 49.24
C LEU A 9 12.52 5.82 48.41
N LEU A 10 13.17 6.96 48.70
CA LEU A 10 13.05 8.16 47.88
C LEU A 10 13.56 7.93 46.45
N PHE A 11 14.69 7.25 46.28
CA PHE A 11 15.24 6.97 44.95
C PHE A 11 14.34 6.05 44.12
N LEU A 12 13.77 5.01 44.73
CA LEU A 12 12.82 4.11 44.07
C LEU A 12 11.52 4.85 43.69
N TYR A 13 11.01 5.74 44.55
CA TYR A 13 9.84 6.55 44.27
C TYR A 13 10.07 7.54 43.12
N GLN A 14 11.24 8.20 43.08
CA GLN A 14 11.60 9.08 41.97
C GLN A 14 11.74 8.29 40.66
N CYS A 15 12.26 7.05 40.72
CA CYS A 15 12.40 6.19 39.54
C CYS A 15 11.03 5.78 38.97
N THR A 16 10.06 5.43 39.82
CA THR A 16 8.70 5.05 39.37
C THR A 16 7.94 6.23 38.75
N VAL A 17 8.06 7.43 39.32
CA VAL A 17 7.40 8.64 38.80
C VAL A 17 7.96 9.04 37.43
N VAL A 18 9.29 8.94 37.25
CA VAL A 18 9.93 9.22 35.95
C VAL A 18 9.48 8.21 34.88
N THR A 19 9.38 6.93 35.21
CA THR A 19 8.87 5.92 34.24
C THR A 19 7.41 6.14 33.86
N GLU A 20 6.55 6.56 34.80
CA GLU A 20 5.14 6.85 34.50
C GLU A 20 4.97 8.11 33.63
N ILE A 21 5.78 9.16 33.86
CA ILE A 21 5.76 10.37 33.03
C ILE A 21 6.20 10.05 31.60
N ILE A 22 7.29 9.30 31.41
CA ILE A 22 7.77 8.89 30.08
C ILE A 22 6.73 8.00 29.38
N ALA A 23 6.11 7.06 30.09
CA ALA A 23 5.04 6.23 29.53
C ALA A 23 3.80 7.06 29.13
N THR A 24 3.45 8.08 29.91
CA THR A 24 2.29 8.93 29.62
C THR A 24 2.55 9.87 28.45
N GLU A 25 3.76 10.45 28.35
CA GLU A 25 4.17 11.29 27.22
C GLU A 25 4.27 10.48 25.92
N THR A 26 4.81 9.26 25.97
CA THR A 26 4.89 8.37 24.79
C THR A 26 3.52 7.93 24.29
N VAL A 27 2.57 7.64 25.18
CA VAL A 27 1.17 7.31 24.82
C VAL A 27 0.41 8.54 24.31
N ALA A 28 0.62 9.72 24.90
CA ALA A 28 0.01 10.96 24.44
C ALA A 28 0.54 11.40 23.05
N ASN A 29 1.82 11.14 22.77
CA ASN A 29 2.42 11.40 21.47
C ASN A 29 1.88 10.45 20.38
N LYS A 30 1.75 9.15 20.70
CA LYS A 30 1.14 8.16 19.77
C LYS A 30 -0.31 8.45 19.38
N ASN A 31 -1.07 9.14 20.23
CA ASN A 31 -2.49 9.46 19.97
C ASN A 31 -2.72 10.82 19.29
N LYS A 32 -1.66 11.57 18.93
CA LYS A 32 -1.82 12.83 18.22
C LYS A 32 -2.13 12.56 16.74
N SER A 33 -3.37 12.85 16.33
CA SER A 33 -3.76 12.77 14.91
C SER A 33 -2.90 13.74 14.09
N LEU A 34 -2.09 13.20 13.18
CA LEU A 34 -1.22 13.99 12.31
C LEU A 34 -2.01 14.63 11.17
N LEU A 35 -1.57 15.79 10.68
CA LEU A 35 -2.19 16.46 9.55
C LEU A 35 -2.10 15.60 8.27
N VAL A 36 -0.99 14.87 8.08
CA VAL A 36 -0.85 13.90 6.98
C VAL A 36 -1.90 12.80 7.06
N ASP A 37 -2.23 12.28 8.25
CA ASP A 37 -3.24 11.24 8.40
C ASP A 37 -4.63 11.79 8.04
N THR A 38 -4.96 13.01 8.48
CA THR A 38 -6.30 13.58 8.27
C THR A 38 -6.54 14.08 6.85
N LYS A 39 -5.53 14.70 6.21
CA LYS A 39 -5.66 15.26 4.85
C LYS A 39 -5.42 14.24 3.76
N CYS A 40 -4.47 13.32 3.93
CA CYS A 40 -4.10 12.37 2.88
C CYS A 40 -4.99 11.12 2.88
N SER A 41 -5.50 10.67 4.04
CA SER A 41 -6.38 9.49 4.12
C SER A 41 -7.70 9.64 3.37
N LYS A 42 -8.12 10.86 3.06
CA LYS A 42 -9.36 11.13 2.31
C LYS A 42 -9.33 10.54 0.90
N CYS A 43 -8.14 10.46 0.29
CA CYS A 43 -7.96 9.98 -1.08
C CYS A 43 -6.95 8.84 -1.21
N HIS A 44 -6.10 8.63 -0.20
CA HIS A 44 -5.02 7.65 -0.24
C HIS A 44 -5.09 6.72 0.97
N THR A 45 -4.66 5.48 0.83
CA THR A 45 -4.31 4.70 2.00
C THR A 45 -3.07 5.33 2.64
N ILE A 46 -3.04 5.45 3.96
CA ILE A 46 -1.87 6.05 4.63
C ILE A 46 -0.62 5.23 4.37
N LYS A 47 -0.73 3.90 4.30
CA LYS A 47 0.39 3.03 3.93
C LYS A 47 1.07 3.46 2.63
N ARG A 48 0.28 3.79 1.60
CA ARG A 48 0.81 4.23 0.30
C ARG A 48 1.63 5.53 0.39
N VAL A 49 1.28 6.44 1.31
CA VAL A 49 2.06 7.66 1.52
C VAL A 49 3.45 7.30 2.02
N PHE A 50 3.55 6.33 2.93
CA PHE A 50 4.79 5.95 3.60
C PHE A 50 5.59 4.81 2.95
N ILE A 51 5.14 4.24 1.83
CA ILE A 51 5.87 3.14 1.15
C ILE A 51 7.04 3.65 0.31
N HIS A 52 6.92 4.85 -0.28
CA HIS A 52 7.94 5.37 -1.19
C HIS A 52 9.06 6.12 -0.49
N ALA A 53 10.25 5.51 -0.41
CA ALA A 53 11.44 6.24 0.02
C ALA A 53 11.69 7.40 -0.94
N ARG A 54 11.73 8.63 -0.40
CA ARG A 54 11.85 9.87 -1.17
C ARG A 54 12.78 10.83 -0.47
N THR A 55 13.52 11.61 -1.25
CA THR A 55 14.26 12.75 -0.71
C THR A 55 13.33 13.88 -0.30
N GLU A 56 13.88 14.86 0.41
CA GLU A 56 13.11 16.05 0.80
C GLU A 56 12.57 16.82 -0.40
N GLU A 57 13.36 16.96 -1.46
CA GLU A 57 12.97 17.62 -2.71
C GLU A 57 11.83 16.87 -3.40
N GLU A 58 11.91 15.54 -3.43
CA GLU A 58 10.88 14.70 -4.00
C GLU A 58 9.57 14.80 -3.23
N TRP A 59 9.63 14.82 -1.89
CA TRP A 59 8.44 15.02 -1.05
C TRP A 59 7.80 16.39 -1.29
N ASN A 60 8.60 17.45 -1.32
CA ASN A 60 8.11 18.80 -1.64
C ASN A 60 7.44 18.85 -3.03
N SER A 61 7.99 18.15 -4.01
CA SER A 61 7.39 18.02 -5.34
C SER A 61 6.05 17.28 -5.31
N VAL A 62 5.95 16.18 -4.55
CA VAL A 62 4.71 15.40 -4.39
C VAL A 62 3.62 16.22 -3.70
N ILE A 63 3.92 16.89 -2.58
CA ILE A 63 2.96 17.72 -1.86
C ILE A 63 2.45 18.85 -2.76
N ARG A 64 3.34 19.52 -3.49
CA ARG A 64 2.96 20.55 -4.46
C ARG A 64 2.05 20.01 -5.56
N LYS A 65 2.33 18.82 -6.09
CA LYS A 65 1.44 18.16 -7.06
C LYS A 65 0.05 17.90 -6.46
N MET A 66 -0.04 17.53 -5.19
CA MET A 66 -1.35 17.34 -4.53
C MET A 66 -2.09 18.65 -4.34
N MET A 67 -1.40 19.73 -3.97
CA MET A 67 -1.98 21.09 -3.91
C MET A 67 -2.55 21.53 -5.26
N ILE A 68 -1.86 21.24 -6.37
CA ILE A 68 -2.33 21.57 -7.73
C ILE A 68 -3.55 20.72 -8.12
N LYS A 69 -3.53 19.42 -7.78
CA LYS A 69 -4.63 18.50 -8.12
C LYS A 69 -5.93 18.84 -7.40
N VAL A 70 -5.85 19.30 -6.14
CA VAL A 70 -7.02 19.72 -5.36
C VAL A 70 -6.73 21.10 -4.74
N PRO A 71 -6.91 22.18 -5.51
CA PRO A 71 -6.64 23.53 -5.04
C PRO A 71 -7.38 23.85 -3.74
N GLY A 72 -6.66 24.44 -2.77
CA GLY A 72 -7.21 24.83 -1.47
C GLY A 72 -7.36 23.69 -0.44
N TRP A 73 -7.12 22.42 -0.82
CA TRP A 73 -7.15 21.32 0.14
C TRP A 73 -5.96 21.33 1.11
N ILE A 74 -4.79 21.72 0.61
CA ILE A 74 -3.53 21.84 1.36
C ILE A 74 -3.06 23.29 1.19
N SER A 75 -3.02 24.06 2.27
CA SER A 75 -2.44 25.40 2.30
C SER A 75 -0.90 25.34 2.27
N PRO A 76 -0.20 26.45 2.01
CA PRO A 76 1.26 26.51 2.14
C PRO A 76 1.76 26.13 3.55
N GLU A 77 1.02 26.49 4.59
CA GLU A 77 1.31 26.14 5.99
C GLU A 77 1.10 24.65 6.25
N ASP A 78 -0.01 24.08 5.76
CA ASP A 78 -0.28 22.65 5.83
C ASP A 78 0.82 21.85 5.14
N ALA A 79 1.29 22.32 3.97
CA ALA A 79 2.33 21.66 3.21
C ALA A 79 3.63 21.54 4.01
N LYS A 80 4.02 22.61 4.73
CA LYS A 80 5.19 22.59 5.62
C LYS A 80 5.00 21.61 6.76
N GLN A 81 3.84 21.62 7.42
CA GLN A 81 3.55 20.72 8.52
C GLN A 81 3.52 19.26 8.07
N ILE A 82 2.82 18.94 6.97
CA ILE A 82 2.77 17.60 6.39
C ILE A 82 4.17 17.10 6.05
N PHE A 83 5.01 17.96 5.45
CA PHE A 83 6.40 17.60 5.17
C PHE A 83 7.18 17.27 6.45
N THR A 84 7.08 18.12 7.48
CA THR A 84 7.73 17.87 8.78
C THR A 84 7.23 16.57 9.41
N GLU A 85 5.93 16.32 9.42
CA GLU A 85 5.34 15.08 9.96
C GLU A 85 5.81 13.85 9.19
N ILE A 86 5.84 13.89 7.85
CA ILE A 86 6.33 12.78 7.03
C ILE A 86 7.79 12.48 7.38
N ASN A 87 8.67 13.48 7.39
CA ASN A 87 10.10 13.26 7.69
C ASN A 87 10.33 12.78 9.13
N THR A 88 9.56 13.28 10.09
CA THR A 88 9.71 12.93 11.51
C THR A 88 9.26 11.49 11.79
N HIS A 89 8.17 11.06 11.17
CA HIS A 89 7.53 9.78 11.46
C HIS A 89 7.77 8.70 10.40
N TRP A 90 8.55 9.00 9.36
CA TRP A 90 8.79 8.10 8.23
C TRP A 90 9.23 6.70 8.68
N GLN A 91 10.31 6.62 9.45
CA GLN A 91 10.90 5.35 9.86
C GLN A 91 9.95 4.53 10.73
N GLU A 92 9.29 5.16 11.71
CA GLU A 92 8.30 4.51 12.57
C GLU A 92 7.14 3.93 11.74
N ARG A 93 6.57 4.72 10.83
CA ARG A 93 5.47 4.28 9.96
C ARG A 93 5.89 3.16 9.01
N VAL A 94 7.11 3.21 8.47
CA VAL A 94 7.64 2.10 7.65
C VAL A 94 7.78 0.83 8.48
N GLN A 95 8.33 0.91 9.69
CA GLN A 95 8.49 -0.24 10.59
C GLN A 95 7.14 -0.86 10.98
N GLU A 96 6.13 -0.06 11.31
CA GLU A 96 4.79 -0.56 11.61
C GLU A 96 4.19 -1.33 10.42
N MET A 97 4.32 -0.77 9.21
CA MET A 97 3.82 -1.42 8.00
C MET A 97 4.55 -2.72 7.67
N THR A 98 5.87 -2.77 7.85
CA THR A 98 6.66 -3.97 7.57
C THR A 98 6.48 -5.03 8.66
N ALA A 99 6.20 -4.64 9.91
CA ALA A 99 5.86 -5.56 11.00
C ALA A 99 4.52 -6.28 10.78
N GLU A 100 3.54 -5.62 10.16
CA GLU A 100 2.25 -6.22 9.80
C GLU A 100 2.32 -7.12 8.54
N ARG A 101 3.50 -7.29 7.94
CA ARG A 101 3.67 -8.04 6.71
C ARG A 101 3.29 -9.50 6.92
N LYS A 102 2.33 -9.97 6.13
CA LYS A 102 1.98 -11.38 6.05
C LYS A 102 2.94 -12.11 5.12
N ASP A 103 3.34 -13.29 5.56
CA ASP A 103 3.95 -14.29 4.67
C ASP A 103 2.83 -15.04 3.95
N PHE A 104 2.86 -15.00 2.62
CA PHE A 104 1.88 -15.64 1.77
C PHE A 104 2.58 -16.74 0.99
N ALA A 105 2.20 -18.01 1.20
CA ALA A 105 2.69 -19.10 0.36
C ALA A 105 2.21 -18.99 -1.10
N ASP A 106 1.00 -18.45 -1.30
CA ASP A 106 0.45 -18.20 -2.63
C ASP A 106 1.02 -16.90 -3.23
N ASN A 107 1.83 -17.04 -4.30
CA ASN A 107 2.45 -15.90 -5.00
C ASN A 107 1.42 -14.91 -5.58
N ARG A 108 0.19 -15.34 -5.83
CA ARG A 108 -0.88 -14.47 -6.30
C ARG A 108 -1.37 -13.55 -5.18
N LEU A 109 -1.51 -14.09 -3.96
CA LEU A 109 -1.82 -13.29 -2.78
C LEU A 109 -0.68 -12.32 -2.45
N LEU A 110 0.56 -12.81 -2.56
CA LEU A 110 1.76 -11.98 -2.40
C LEU A 110 1.77 -10.81 -3.39
N PHE A 111 1.52 -11.07 -4.68
CA PHE A 111 1.40 -10.04 -5.71
C PHE A 111 0.33 -9.00 -5.37
N LEU A 112 -0.85 -9.43 -4.91
CA LEU A 112 -1.90 -8.51 -4.53
C LEU A 112 -1.45 -7.64 -3.37
N ASP A 113 -0.95 -8.22 -2.29
CA ASP A 113 -0.52 -7.42 -1.14
C ASP A 113 0.58 -6.42 -1.50
N ARG A 114 1.61 -6.83 -2.24
CA ARG A 114 2.78 -5.99 -2.52
C ARG A 114 2.56 -4.97 -3.64
N CYS A 115 1.91 -5.36 -4.73
CA CYS A 115 1.94 -4.57 -5.96
C CYS A 115 0.71 -3.68 -6.18
N ILE A 116 -0.44 -3.98 -5.54
CA ILE A 116 -1.68 -3.24 -5.81
C ILE A 116 -1.98 -2.12 -4.82
N MET A 117 -1.16 -1.99 -3.77
CA MET A 117 -1.22 -0.89 -2.81
C MET A 117 -0.94 0.48 -3.45
N CYS A 118 -0.10 0.52 -4.50
CA CYS A 118 0.32 1.74 -5.16
C CYS A 118 -0.33 1.95 -6.55
N HIS A 119 -0.80 0.92 -7.23
CA HIS A 119 -1.48 1.10 -8.52
C HIS A 119 -2.35 -0.11 -8.83
N PRO A 120 -3.45 0.06 -9.58
CA PRO A 120 -4.41 -1.01 -9.74
C PRO A 120 -3.83 -2.19 -10.51
N ALA A 121 -4.24 -3.40 -10.12
CA ALA A 121 -3.78 -4.67 -10.69
C ALA A 121 -3.84 -4.69 -12.22
N ASN A 122 -4.92 -4.13 -12.79
CA ASN A 122 -5.13 -4.11 -14.25
C ASN A 122 -4.00 -3.39 -15.01
N ARG A 123 -3.34 -2.38 -14.43
CA ARG A 123 -2.19 -1.71 -15.05
C ARG A 123 -1.02 -2.67 -15.23
N ILE A 124 -0.81 -3.56 -14.27
CA ILE A 124 0.28 -4.53 -14.28
C ILE A 124 -0.13 -5.72 -15.15
N LEU A 125 -1.35 -6.21 -14.95
CA LEU A 125 -1.82 -7.45 -15.55
C LEU A 125 -2.07 -7.34 -17.08
N LYS A 126 -2.15 -6.13 -17.64
CA LYS A 126 -2.24 -5.87 -19.09
C LYS A 126 -0.92 -5.97 -19.83
N GLU A 127 0.20 -5.88 -19.10
CA GLU A 127 1.51 -5.87 -19.73
C GLU A 127 1.89 -7.28 -20.19
N ASN A 128 2.45 -7.35 -21.39
CA ASN A 128 3.05 -8.57 -21.95
C ASN A 128 4.57 -8.36 -22.02
N ARG A 129 5.28 -8.92 -21.04
CA ARG A 129 6.73 -8.77 -20.87
C ARG A 129 7.40 -10.13 -20.84
N SER A 130 8.66 -10.20 -21.23
CA SER A 130 9.52 -11.37 -21.01
C SER A 130 9.81 -11.59 -19.53
N SER A 131 10.44 -12.72 -19.21
CA SER A 131 10.81 -13.01 -17.82
C SER A 131 11.84 -12.02 -17.28
N GLU A 132 12.82 -11.66 -18.11
CA GLU A 132 13.86 -10.68 -17.80
C GLU A 132 13.26 -9.28 -17.61
N GLU A 133 12.38 -8.85 -18.51
CA GLU A 133 11.69 -7.56 -18.40
C GLU A 133 10.81 -7.49 -17.14
N TRP A 134 10.17 -8.60 -16.75
CA TRP A 134 9.43 -8.65 -15.50
C TRP A 134 10.34 -8.54 -14.28
N LYS A 135 11.47 -9.25 -14.27
CA LYS A 135 12.46 -9.17 -13.19
C LYS A 135 12.97 -7.74 -13.01
N GLU A 136 13.36 -7.08 -14.10
CA GLU A 136 13.79 -5.68 -14.08
C GLU A 136 12.69 -4.75 -13.57
N THR A 137 11.45 -4.97 -14.03
CA THR A 137 10.30 -4.16 -13.63
C THR A 137 10.03 -4.29 -12.13
N VAL A 138 10.00 -5.51 -11.60
CA VAL A 138 9.72 -5.75 -10.18
C VAL A 138 10.86 -5.24 -9.31
N GLU A 139 12.11 -5.39 -9.75
CA GLU A 139 13.27 -4.87 -9.02
C GLU A 139 13.27 -3.34 -8.95
N ARG A 140 12.89 -2.66 -10.03
CA ARG A 140 12.66 -1.21 -9.99
C ARG A 140 11.52 -0.81 -9.04
N MET A 141 10.44 -1.59 -8.98
CA MET A 141 9.37 -1.32 -8.02
C MET A 141 9.79 -1.60 -6.58
N ARG A 142 10.66 -2.59 -6.37
CA ARG A 142 11.28 -2.87 -5.08
C ARG A 142 12.11 -1.68 -4.60
N SER A 143 12.97 -1.11 -5.46
CA SER A 143 13.78 0.05 -5.09
C SER A 143 12.93 1.29 -4.76
N GLU A 144 11.80 1.46 -5.45
CA GLU A 144 10.84 2.54 -5.16
C GLU A 144 9.96 2.28 -3.92
N ALA A 145 9.80 1.04 -3.47
CA ALA A 145 8.96 0.64 -2.34
C ALA A 145 9.75 0.40 -1.03
N GLY A 146 11.07 0.62 -1.06
CA GLY A 146 11.93 0.43 0.10
C GLY A 146 11.84 -0.97 0.68
N GLU A 147 11.70 -1.06 2.01
CA GLU A 147 11.64 -2.34 2.74
C GLU A 147 10.31 -3.07 2.60
N TYR A 148 9.31 -2.48 1.96
CA TYR A 148 7.98 -3.09 1.83
C TYR A 148 7.97 -4.32 0.92
N ILE A 149 8.82 -4.31 -0.12
CA ILE A 149 9.01 -5.45 -1.03
C ILE A 149 10.42 -6.00 -0.77
N THR A 150 10.50 -7.22 -0.25
CA THR A 150 11.79 -7.88 -0.03
C THR A 150 12.38 -8.41 -1.34
N GLU A 151 13.65 -8.80 -1.32
CA GLU A 151 14.28 -9.48 -2.47
C GLU A 151 13.59 -10.82 -2.80
N GLU A 152 13.17 -11.54 -1.77
CA GLU A 152 12.39 -12.77 -1.93
C GLU A 152 11.02 -12.48 -2.55
N ASP A 153 10.30 -11.46 -2.04
CA ASP A 153 9.01 -11.04 -2.58
C ASP A 153 9.16 -10.70 -4.06
N ALA A 154 10.17 -9.89 -4.40
CA ALA A 154 10.44 -9.47 -5.77
C ALA A 154 10.70 -10.67 -6.70
N SER A 155 11.53 -11.63 -6.27
CA SER A 155 11.83 -12.84 -7.03
C SER A 155 10.58 -13.68 -7.29
N ARG A 156 9.75 -13.88 -6.26
CA ARG A 156 8.53 -14.69 -6.33
C ARG A 156 7.45 -14.02 -7.18
N ILE A 157 7.31 -12.70 -7.06
CA ILE A 157 6.36 -11.90 -7.85
C ILE A 157 6.79 -11.87 -9.32
N ALA A 158 8.08 -11.67 -9.61
CA ALA A 158 8.58 -11.71 -10.97
C ALA A 158 8.30 -13.06 -11.62
N ALA A 159 8.63 -14.18 -10.95
CA ALA A 159 8.33 -15.52 -11.46
C ALA A 159 6.83 -15.75 -11.70
N PHE A 160 5.96 -15.26 -10.81
CA PHE A 160 4.51 -15.31 -11.01
C PHE A 160 4.06 -14.53 -12.25
N LEU A 161 4.54 -13.30 -12.43
CA LEU A 161 4.18 -12.46 -13.56
C LEU A 161 4.69 -13.03 -14.89
N SER A 162 5.91 -13.57 -14.93
CA SER A 162 6.49 -14.24 -16.10
C SER A 162 5.66 -15.44 -16.53
N LYS A 163 5.40 -16.38 -15.61
CA LYS A 163 4.59 -17.59 -15.90
C LYS A 163 3.20 -17.21 -16.40
N ARG A 164 2.60 -16.16 -15.84
CA ARG A 164 1.31 -15.64 -16.27
C ARG A 164 1.38 -15.04 -17.68
N SER A 165 2.42 -14.26 -17.99
CA SER A 165 2.62 -13.67 -19.32
C SER A 165 2.87 -14.73 -20.39
N GLU A 166 3.54 -15.82 -20.06
CA GLU A 166 3.66 -16.98 -20.95
C GLU A 166 2.29 -17.61 -21.24
N ALA A 167 1.50 -17.89 -20.22
CA ALA A 167 0.15 -18.43 -20.40
C ALA A 167 -0.77 -17.50 -21.21
N LEU A 168 -0.60 -16.17 -21.08
CA LEU A 168 -1.33 -15.17 -21.87
C LEU A 168 -1.00 -15.21 -23.36
N LYS A 169 0.26 -15.46 -23.74
CA LYS A 169 0.68 -15.53 -25.16
C LYS A 169 -0.03 -16.64 -25.92
N GLU A 170 -0.51 -17.66 -25.22
CA GLU A 170 -1.16 -18.83 -25.79
C GLU A 170 -2.70 -18.79 -25.66
N ASP A 171 -3.26 -17.85 -24.89
CA ASP A 171 -4.68 -17.86 -24.51
C ASP A 171 -5.37 -16.49 -24.69
N ALA A 172 -6.08 -16.34 -25.82
CA ALA A 172 -6.94 -15.20 -26.11
C ALA A 172 -8.01 -14.95 -25.02
N GLY A 173 -8.40 -15.97 -24.25
CA GLY A 173 -9.33 -15.85 -23.13
C GLY A 173 -8.76 -15.00 -21.99
N SER A 174 -7.47 -15.15 -21.71
CA SER A 174 -6.79 -14.39 -20.64
C SER A 174 -6.61 -12.91 -21.00
N GLU A 175 -6.35 -12.57 -22.27
CA GLU A 175 -6.37 -11.17 -22.73
C GLU A 175 -7.76 -10.53 -22.60
N LEU A 176 -8.80 -11.25 -23.03
CA LEU A 176 -10.19 -10.81 -22.89
C LEU A 176 -10.57 -10.60 -21.44
N PHE A 177 -10.16 -11.48 -20.52
CA PHE A 177 -10.43 -11.34 -19.10
C PHE A 177 -9.85 -10.04 -18.53
N VAL A 178 -8.58 -9.74 -18.83
CA VAL A 178 -7.93 -8.51 -18.38
C VAL A 178 -8.59 -7.27 -18.99
N ALA A 179 -8.91 -7.32 -20.29
CA ALA A 179 -9.47 -6.19 -21.01
C ALA A 179 -10.95 -5.91 -20.68
N LYS A 180 -11.74 -6.93 -20.38
CA LYS A 180 -13.20 -6.82 -20.21
C LYS A 180 -13.64 -6.91 -18.76
N CYS A 181 -12.98 -7.69 -17.91
CA CYS A 181 -13.41 -7.94 -16.54
C CYS A 181 -12.65 -7.07 -15.52
N LEU A 182 -11.32 -6.98 -15.62
CA LEU A 182 -10.52 -6.23 -14.64
C LEU A 182 -10.63 -4.70 -14.77
N VAL A 183 -11.26 -4.18 -15.83
CA VAL A 183 -11.51 -2.74 -16.01
C VAL A 183 -12.56 -2.23 -15.02
N CYS A 184 -13.64 -2.99 -14.80
CA CYS A 184 -14.72 -2.62 -13.87
C CYS A 184 -14.57 -3.27 -12.49
N HIS A 185 -13.62 -4.20 -12.35
CA HIS A 185 -13.27 -4.82 -11.07
C HIS A 185 -11.82 -4.50 -10.62
N PRO A 186 -11.42 -3.21 -10.46
CA PRO A 186 -10.22 -2.84 -9.71
C PRO A 186 -10.53 -2.68 -8.21
N PRO A 187 -9.68 -3.13 -7.26
CA PRO A 187 -8.63 -4.13 -7.40
C PRO A 187 -9.30 -5.51 -7.40
N GLY A 188 -9.09 -6.33 -8.42
CA GLY A 188 -9.82 -7.60 -8.60
C GLY A 188 -9.50 -8.70 -7.58
N GLU A 189 -9.22 -8.35 -6.33
CA GLU A 189 -8.92 -9.27 -5.23
C GLU A 189 -9.93 -10.42 -5.25
N LYS A 190 -11.24 -10.13 -5.25
CA LYS A 190 -12.26 -11.18 -5.16
C LYS A 190 -12.30 -12.09 -6.39
N ILE A 191 -12.37 -11.53 -7.61
CA ILE A 191 -12.49 -12.33 -8.83
C ILE A 191 -11.27 -13.20 -9.06
N LEU A 192 -10.10 -12.70 -8.66
CA LEU A 192 -8.87 -13.45 -8.76
C LEU A 192 -8.82 -14.52 -7.64
N LEU A 193 -9.43 -14.29 -6.46
CA LEU A 193 -9.38 -15.18 -5.28
C LEU A 193 -10.37 -16.35 -5.35
N GLU A 194 -11.46 -16.17 -6.07
CA GLU A 194 -12.53 -17.15 -6.14
C GLU A 194 -12.18 -18.30 -7.09
N LYS A 195 -12.43 -19.53 -6.64
CA LYS A 195 -12.37 -20.72 -7.49
C LYS A 195 -13.77 -21.03 -7.99
N HIS A 196 -13.95 -21.01 -9.30
CA HIS A 196 -15.19 -21.40 -9.97
C HIS A 196 -14.88 -22.47 -11.01
N ASN A 197 -15.79 -23.43 -11.17
CA ASN A 197 -15.75 -24.36 -12.29
C ASN A 197 -16.26 -23.69 -13.58
N LYS A 198 -16.14 -24.37 -14.73
CA LYS A 198 -16.53 -23.82 -16.03
C LYS A 198 -17.99 -23.37 -16.09
N VAL A 199 -18.92 -24.16 -15.55
CA VAL A 199 -20.36 -23.88 -15.60
C VAL A 199 -20.70 -22.65 -14.76
N GLU A 200 -20.07 -22.54 -13.58
CA GLU A 200 -20.19 -21.37 -12.72
C GLU A 200 -19.66 -20.11 -13.40
N TRP A 201 -18.49 -20.19 -14.04
CA TRP A 201 -17.93 -19.07 -14.82
C TRP A 201 -18.83 -18.62 -15.96
N GLU A 202 -19.38 -19.55 -16.73
CA GLU A 202 -20.30 -19.23 -17.83
C GLU A 202 -21.53 -18.48 -17.33
N LYS A 203 -22.08 -18.88 -16.18
CA LYS A 203 -23.20 -18.17 -15.53
C LYS A 203 -22.80 -16.77 -15.08
N ILE A 204 -21.68 -16.65 -14.36
CA ILE A 204 -21.16 -15.35 -13.87
C ILE A 204 -20.93 -14.39 -15.03
N VAL A 205 -20.27 -14.84 -16.11
CA VAL A 205 -19.97 -14.01 -17.27
C VAL A 205 -21.27 -13.56 -17.96
N LYS A 206 -22.26 -14.45 -18.13
CA LYS A 206 -23.58 -14.07 -18.69
C LYS A 206 -24.28 -13.02 -17.83
N ASP A 207 -24.28 -13.19 -16.51
CA ASP A 207 -24.88 -12.24 -15.57
C ASP A 207 -24.20 -10.86 -15.66
N ARG A 208 -22.86 -10.84 -15.75
CA ARG A 208 -22.10 -9.58 -15.92
C ARG A 208 -22.33 -8.93 -17.27
N GLN A 209 -22.44 -9.72 -18.35
CA GLN A 209 -22.78 -9.21 -19.68
C GLN A 209 -24.17 -8.55 -19.68
N GLN A 210 -25.16 -9.18 -19.04
CA GLN A 210 -26.51 -8.62 -18.93
C GLN A 210 -26.52 -7.34 -18.09
N PHE A 211 -25.78 -7.33 -16.98
CA PHE A 211 -25.60 -6.13 -16.17
C PHE A 211 -24.97 -4.99 -17.00
N ALA A 212 -23.90 -5.26 -17.74
CA ALA A 212 -23.22 -4.25 -18.55
C ALA A 212 -24.11 -3.70 -19.68
N LYS A 213 -24.99 -4.52 -20.26
CA LYS A 213 -25.99 -4.07 -21.25
C LYS A 213 -27.07 -3.18 -20.63
N ASN A 214 -27.48 -3.47 -19.40
CA ASN A 214 -28.55 -2.77 -18.70
C ASN A 214 -28.06 -1.54 -17.92
N ALA A 215 -26.76 -1.45 -17.65
CA ALA A 215 -26.14 -0.30 -17.02
C ALA A 215 -26.20 0.89 -18.00
N THR A 216 -26.91 1.95 -17.62
CA THR A 216 -26.93 3.22 -18.34
C THR A 216 -25.48 3.71 -18.51
N PRO A 217 -25.05 4.21 -19.67
CA PRO A 217 -23.67 4.63 -19.91
C PRO A 217 -23.33 5.87 -19.08
N ARG A 218 -23.04 5.69 -17.80
CA ARG A 218 -22.41 6.67 -16.95
C ARG A 218 -21.00 6.18 -16.65
N ILE A 219 -20.04 6.98 -17.11
CA ILE A 219 -18.67 7.05 -16.62
C ILE A 219 -17.75 5.99 -17.27
N ARG A 220 -17.38 6.24 -18.53
CA ARG A 220 -15.98 6.10 -18.95
C ARG A 220 -15.26 7.36 -18.46
N ILE A 221 -14.57 7.28 -17.34
CA ILE A 221 -13.51 8.24 -17.00
C ILE A 221 -12.22 7.42 -17.00
N GLY A 222 -11.23 7.95 -17.73
CA GLY A 222 -9.97 7.28 -18.06
C GLY A 222 -9.07 7.00 -16.86
#